data_AF-A0AAU7JKT6-F1
#
_entry.id   AF-A0AAU7JKT6-F1
#
_cell.length_a   1.000
_cell.length_b   1.000
_cell.length_c   1.000
_cell.angle_alpha   90.00
_cell.angle_beta   90.00
_cell.angle_gamma   90.00
#
_symmetry.space_group_name_H-M   'P 1'
#
loop_
_entity.id
_entity.type
_entity.pdbx_description
1 polymer ?
#
loop_
_entity_poly.entity_id
_entity_poly.type
_entity_poly.pdbx_seq_one_letter_code
_entity_poly.pdbx_strand_id
1 'polypeptide(L)'
;MSLRLDYQALSAQGMKALGALYGYVSGCGLEKPLVDLVYLRASQINGCVYCIDNHATDLLKAGQSAQKLLMMPSWREAEGWFTPREQVALAWTEAVTMIAESHVPEDVFTMARGEFDEKGLVDLTIAIGLINTYNRVAISFRKTPASVAKMGGGQ
;
A
#
# COMPACT_ATOMS: atom_id res chain seq x y z
N MET A 1 -21.17 1.36 -6.71
CA MET A 1 -20.36 2.48 -7.22
C MET A 1 -20.20 2.31 -8.71
N SER A 2 -20.36 3.39 -9.49
CA SER A 2 -20.04 3.39 -10.94
C SER A 2 -18.68 4.04 -11.17
N LEU A 3 -17.91 3.47 -12.10
CA LEU A 3 -16.64 4.01 -12.57
C LEU A 3 -16.89 5.37 -13.25
N ARG A 4 -16.13 6.41 -12.88
CA ARG A 4 -16.27 7.75 -13.48
C ARG A 4 -15.67 7.84 -14.88
N LEU A 5 -14.49 7.25 -15.05
CA LEU A 5 -13.75 7.18 -16.31
C LEU A 5 -13.04 5.83 -16.41
N ASP A 6 -13.07 5.21 -17.59
CA ASP A 6 -12.23 4.04 -17.88
C ASP A 6 -10.79 4.46 -18.16
N TYR A 7 -10.08 4.83 -17.10
CA TYR A 7 -8.69 5.28 -17.17
C TYR A 7 -7.73 4.21 -17.70
N GLN A 8 -8.10 2.92 -17.64
CA GLN A 8 -7.30 1.86 -18.22
C GLN A 8 -7.36 1.89 -19.74
N ALA A 9 -8.55 2.08 -20.31
CA ALA A 9 -8.72 2.25 -21.76
C ALA A 9 -8.20 3.61 -22.24
N LEU A 10 -8.54 4.69 -21.53
CA LEU A 10 -8.23 6.07 -21.93
C LEU A 10 -6.74 6.43 -21.81
N SER A 11 -6.01 5.79 -20.89
CA SER A 11 -4.57 6.02 -20.68
C SER A 11 -3.82 4.71 -20.48
N ALA A 12 -3.98 3.79 -21.44
CA ALA A 12 -3.35 2.46 -21.39
C ALA A 12 -1.82 2.52 -21.23
N GLN A 13 -1.15 3.46 -21.92
CA GLN A 13 0.30 3.63 -21.81
C GLN A 13 0.71 4.14 -20.42
N GLY A 14 -0.05 5.07 -19.84
CA GLY A 14 0.20 5.58 -18.48
C GLY A 14 0.04 4.47 -17.44
N MET A 15 -1.03 3.66 -17.55
CA MET A 15 -1.22 2.52 -16.66
C MET A 15 -0.17 1.42 -16.85
N LYS A 16 0.30 1.20 -18.09
CA LYS A 16 1.41 0.27 -18.38
C LYS A 16 2.72 0.72 -17.71
N ALA A 17 3.00 2.02 -17.68
CA ALA A 17 4.18 2.55 -16.99
C ALA A 17 4.13 2.28 -15.47
N LEU A 18 2.96 2.49 -14.84
CA LEU A 18 2.78 2.11 -13.42
C LEU A 18 2.95 0.60 -13.20
N GLY A 19 2.46 -0.23 -14.14
CA GLY A 19 2.66 -1.68 -14.11
C GLY A 19 4.13 -2.09 -14.22
N ALA A 20 4.94 -1.39 -15.02
CA ALA A 20 6.37 -1.62 -15.09
C ALA A 20 7.07 -1.29 -13.76
N LEU A 21 6.67 -0.19 -13.10
CA LEU A 21 7.18 0.17 -11.77
C LEU A 21 6.76 -0.87 -10.72
N TYR A 22 5.54 -1.39 -10.79
CA TYR A 22 5.10 -2.50 -9.94
C TYR A 22 5.96 -3.76 -10.16
N GLY A 23 6.29 -4.07 -11.43
CA GLY A 23 7.19 -5.16 -11.78
C GLY A 23 8.59 -4.98 -11.18
N TYR A 24 9.14 -3.76 -11.22
CA TYR A 24 10.40 -3.43 -10.54
C TYR A 24 10.30 -3.68 -9.03
N VAL A 25 9.28 -3.15 -8.35
CA VAL A 25 9.10 -3.33 -6.89
C VAL A 25 8.97 -4.82 -6.53
N SER A 26 8.28 -5.60 -7.36
CA SER A 26 8.13 -7.05 -7.15
C SER A 26 9.46 -7.82 -7.25
N GLY A 27 10.48 -7.25 -7.90
CA GLY A 27 11.80 -7.86 -8.10
C GLY A 27 12.96 -7.15 -7.42
N CYS A 28 12.69 -6.09 -6.63
CA CYS A 28 13.75 -5.23 -6.08
C CYS A 28 14.47 -5.82 -4.84
N GLY A 29 13.94 -6.92 -4.29
CA GLY A 29 14.48 -7.62 -3.11
C GLY A 29 13.67 -7.44 -1.83
N LEU A 30 12.67 -6.55 -1.81
CA LEU A 30 11.73 -6.42 -0.70
C LEU A 30 10.82 -7.65 -0.60
N GLU A 31 10.51 -8.04 0.63
CA GLU A 31 9.63 -9.16 0.92
C GLU A 31 8.21 -8.85 0.47
N LYS A 32 7.59 -9.71 -0.35
CA LYS A 32 6.24 -9.47 -0.86
C LYS A 32 5.21 -9.15 0.24
N PRO A 33 5.16 -9.89 1.37
CA PRO A 33 4.22 -9.57 2.45
C PRO A 33 4.44 -8.17 3.05
N LEU A 34 5.69 -7.71 3.15
CA LEU A 34 6.01 -6.37 3.64
C LEU A 34 5.51 -5.28 2.68
N VAL A 35 5.73 -5.47 1.38
CA VAL A 35 5.21 -4.57 0.33
C VAL A 35 3.69 -4.49 0.38
N ASP A 36 2.99 -5.63 0.49
CA ASP A 36 1.53 -5.65 0.57
C ASP A 36 1.01 -4.99 1.87
N LEU A 37 1.71 -5.14 3.01
CA LEU A 37 1.37 -4.46 4.28
C LEU A 37 1.48 -2.94 4.15
N VAL A 38 2.58 -2.46 3.56
CA VAL A 38 2.81 -1.03 3.26
C VAL A 38 1.74 -0.50 2.30
N TYR A 39 1.39 -1.27 1.28
CA TYR A 39 0.34 -0.89 0.34
C TYR A 39 -1.03 -0.81 0.99
N LEU A 40 -1.36 -1.76 1.86
CA LEU A 40 -2.59 -1.73 2.63
C LEU A 40 -2.64 -0.50 3.55
N ARG A 41 -1.56 -0.21 4.29
CA ARG A 41 -1.53 0.92 5.22
C ARG A 41 -1.67 2.27 4.51
N ALA A 42 -0.89 2.51 3.45
CA ALA A 42 -1.02 3.73 2.64
C ALA A 42 -2.44 3.89 2.07
N SER A 43 -3.04 2.79 1.62
CA SER A 43 -4.40 2.78 1.09
C SER A 43 -5.47 3.07 2.16
N GLN A 44 -5.27 2.62 3.39
CA GLN A 44 -6.13 2.96 4.53
C GLN A 44 -6.08 4.47 4.84
N ILE A 45 -4.88 5.05 4.90
CA ILE A 45 -4.69 6.49 5.14
C ILE A 45 -5.38 7.31 4.05
N ASN A 46 -5.19 6.93 2.77
CA ASN A 46 -5.78 7.64 1.63
C ASN A 46 -7.27 7.34 1.41
N GLY A 47 -7.85 6.34 2.07
CA GLY A 47 -9.25 5.92 1.87
C GLY A 47 -9.52 5.23 0.52
N CYS A 48 -8.52 4.58 -0.11
CA CYS A 48 -8.72 3.84 -1.37
C CYS A 48 -9.38 2.47 -1.11
N VAL A 49 -10.71 2.40 -1.05
CA VAL A 49 -11.44 1.14 -0.81
C VAL A 49 -11.12 0.02 -1.81
N TYR A 50 -10.86 0.37 -3.08
CA TYR A 50 -10.42 -0.61 -4.10
C TYR A 50 -9.06 -1.22 -3.76
N CYS A 51 -8.12 -0.37 -3.35
CA CYS A 51 -6.76 -0.78 -3.03
C CYS A 51 -6.71 -1.55 -1.70
N ILE A 52 -7.52 -1.13 -0.72
CA ILE A 52 -7.70 -1.84 0.56
C ILE A 52 -8.21 -3.26 0.30
N ASP A 53 -9.27 -3.42 -0.50
CA ASP A 53 -9.83 -4.72 -0.86
C ASP A 53 -8.80 -5.62 -1.54
N ASN A 54 -8.06 -5.07 -2.50
CA ASN A 54 -7.04 -5.79 -3.26
C ASN A 54 -5.90 -6.29 -2.36
N HIS A 55 -5.25 -5.39 -1.61
CA HIS A 55 -4.08 -5.75 -0.80
C HIS A 55 -4.45 -6.58 0.44
N ALA A 56 -5.60 -6.33 1.07
CA ALA A 56 -6.08 -7.22 2.14
C ALA A 56 -6.35 -8.64 1.62
N THR A 57 -6.96 -8.77 0.44
CA THR A 57 -7.19 -10.07 -0.19
C THR A 57 -5.87 -10.79 -0.50
N ASP A 58 -4.87 -10.08 -1.03
CA ASP A 58 -3.57 -10.67 -1.36
C ASP A 58 -2.80 -11.10 -0.10
N LEU A 59 -2.84 -10.31 0.98
CA LEU A 59 -2.26 -10.67 2.28
C LEU A 59 -2.92 -11.92 2.88
N LEU A 60 -4.25 -12.01 2.82
CA LEU A 60 -4.99 -13.19 3.29
C LEU A 60 -4.64 -14.44 2.48
N LYS A 61 -4.54 -14.33 1.15
CA LYS A 61 -4.09 -15.43 0.29
C LYS A 61 -2.64 -15.84 0.56
N ALA A 62 -1.79 -14.90 0.97
CA ALA A 62 -0.42 -15.15 1.38
C ALA A 62 -0.31 -15.74 2.81
N GLY A 63 -1.43 -16.06 3.47
CA GLY A 63 -1.46 -16.70 4.77
C GLY A 63 -1.34 -15.75 5.97
N GLN A 64 -1.43 -14.43 5.74
CA GLN A 64 -1.46 -13.47 6.85
C GLN A 64 -2.78 -13.59 7.62
N SER A 65 -2.70 -13.42 8.95
CA SER A 65 -3.86 -13.46 9.84
C SER A 65 -4.81 -12.30 9.57
N ALA A 66 -6.12 -12.57 9.51
CA ALA A 66 -7.14 -11.54 9.45
C ALA A 66 -7.08 -10.60 10.67
N GLN A 67 -6.76 -11.13 11.86
CA GLN A 67 -6.58 -10.34 13.08
C GLN A 67 -5.43 -9.34 12.92
N LYS A 68 -4.29 -9.74 12.34
CA LYS A 68 -3.19 -8.81 12.03
C LYS A 68 -3.66 -7.65 11.15
N LEU A 69 -4.45 -7.93 10.10
CA LEU A 69 -4.97 -6.90 9.21
C LEU A 69 -5.97 -5.97 9.92
N LEU A 70 -6.77 -6.49 10.85
CA LEU A 70 -7.68 -5.70 11.68
C LEU A 70 -6.92 -4.78 12.65
N MET A 71 -5.74 -5.19 13.13
CA MET A 71 -4.90 -4.38 14.01
C MET A 71 -4.11 -3.29 13.29
N MET A 72 -3.95 -3.39 11.96
CA MET A 72 -3.11 -2.48 11.17
C MET A 72 -3.42 -0.98 11.35
N PRO A 73 -4.68 -0.52 11.43
CA PRO A 73 -4.95 0.91 11.66
C PRO A 73 -4.36 1.46 12.96
N SER A 74 -4.16 0.59 13.96
CA SER A 74 -3.64 0.91 15.29
C SER A 74 -2.36 0.14 15.59
N TRP A 75 -1.53 -0.12 14.57
CA TRP A 75 -0.38 -1.02 14.67
C TRP A 75 0.62 -0.67 15.78
N ARG A 76 0.73 0.61 16.15
CA ARG A 76 1.63 1.10 17.23
C ARG A 76 1.24 0.55 18.60
N GLU A 77 -0.06 0.36 18.83
CA GLU A 77 -0.62 -0.19 20.07
C GLU A 77 -0.86 -1.69 19.98
N ALA A 78 -0.70 -2.29 18.80
CA ALA A 78 -0.96 -3.70 18.54
C ALA A 78 0.31 -4.54 18.78
N GLU A 79 0.79 -4.54 20.02
CA GLU A 79 1.99 -5.27 20.43
C GLU A 79 1.92 -6.75 20.02
N GLY A 80 3.04 -7.28 19.51
CA GLY A 80 3.17 -8.69 19.10
C GLY A 80 2.57 -9.04 17.72
N TRP A 81 1.78 -8.15 17.09
CA TRP A 81 1.22 -8.42 15.76
C TRP A 81 2.16 -8.08 14.59
N PHE A 82 3.11 -7.17 14.82
CA PHE A 82 4.04 -6.67 13.81
C PHE A 82 5.48 -6.85 14.28
N THR A 83 6.34 -7.33 13.39
CA THR A 83 7.78 -7.44 13.67
C THR A 83 8.42 -6.04 13.73
N PRO A 84 9.60 -5.88 14.33
CA PRO A 84 10.31 -4.59 14.33
C PRO A 84 10.49 -4.02 12.92
N ARG A 85 10.83 -4.88 11.95
CA ARG A 85 10.94 -4.53 10.54
C ARG A 85 9.66 -3.96 9.95
N GLU A 86 8.54 -4.62 10.21
CA GLU A 86 7.22 -4.18 9.76
C GLU A 86 6.82 -2.86 10.42
N GLN A 87 7.07 -2.70 11.72
CA GLN A 87 6.78 -1.46 12.44
C GLN A 87 7.55 -0.26 11.86
N VAL A 88 8.84 -0.44 11.57
CA VAL A 88 9.66 0.60 10.92
C VAL A 88 9.14 0.91 9.51
N ALA A 89 8.80 -0.12 8.72
CA ALA A 89 8.21 0.08 7.39
C ALA A 89 6.86 0.82 7.45
N LEU A 90 6.01 0.52 8.43
CA LEU A 90 4.72 1.19 8.64
C LEU A 90 4.91 2.64 9.08
N ALA A 91 5.88 2.93 9.96
CA ALA A 91 6.23 4.30 10.33
C ALA A 91 6.73 5.11 9.13
N TRP A 92 7.62 4.53 8.32
CA TRP A 92 8.10 5.14 7.08
C TRP A 92 6.95 5.37 6.08
N THR A 93 6.05 4.39 5.95
CA THR A 93 4.85 4.48 5.09
C THR A 93 3.95 5.64 5.48
N GLU A 94 3.67 5.81 6.77
CA GLU A 94 2.86 6.91 7.29
C GLU A 94 3.51 8.27 6.98
N ALA A 95 4.80 8.43 7.28
CA ALA A 95 5.53 9.67 7.05
C ALA A 95 5.58 10.06 5.56
N VAL A 96 5.87 9.09 4.67
CA VAL A 96 5.95 9.33 3.22
C VAL A 96 4.57 9.51 2.59
N THR A 97 3.52 8.86 3.10
CA THR A 97 2.15 9.05 2.61
C THR A 97 1.61 10.43 2.98
N MET A 98 1.86 10.88 4.21
CA MET A 98 1.48 12.20 4.74
C MET A 98 2.61 13.23 4.59
N ILE A 99 3.34 13.16 3.47
CA ILE A 99 4.57 13.95 3.26
C ILE A 99 4.36 15.46 3.42
N ALA A 100 3.18 15.97 3.07
CA ALA A 100 2.85 17.39 3.18
C ALA A 100 2.69 17.86 4.63
N GLU A 101 2.46 16.95 5.58
CA GLU A 101 2.28 17.28 6.99
C GLU A 101 3.61 17.30 7.75
N SER A 102 4.47 16.30 7.52
CA SER A 102 5.66 16.07 8.35
C SER A 102 7.00 16.16 7.61
N HIS A 103 7.00 16.12 6.27
CA HIS A 103 8.21 16.14 5.43
C HIS A 103 9.26 15.08 5.79
N VAL A 104 8.83 13.94 6.35
CA VAL A 104 9.69 12.88 6.92
C VAL A 104 10.58 13.43 8.05
N PRO A 105 10.15 13.30 9.31
CA PRO A 105 10.97 13.64 10.46
C PRO A 105 12.30 12.85 10.51
N GLU A 106 13.36 13.47 11.03
CA GLU A 106 14.72 12.91 11.09
C GLU A 106 14.80 11.62 11.92
N ASP A 107 14.01 11.53 13.00
CA ASP A 107 13.92 10.34 13.83
C ASP A 107 13.31 9.16 13.05
N VAL A 108 12.29 9.41 12.24
CA VAL A 108 11.69 8.40 11.35
C VAL A 108 12.69 7.91 10.30
N PHE A 109 13.48 8.83 9.71
CA PHE A 109 14.56 8.46 8.79
C PHE A 109 15.65 7.64 9.48
N THR A 110 16.10 8.06 10.65
CA THR A 110 17.13 7.37 11.43
C THR A 110 16.68 5.95 11.80
N MET A 111 15.43 5.78 12.26
CA MET A 111 14.85 4.46 12.51
C MET A 111 14.80 3.60 11.26
N ALA A 112 14.38 4.16 10.12
CA ALA A 112 14.33 3.45 8.84
C ALA A 112 15.71 3.01 8.36
N ARG A 113 16.74 3.85 8.52
CA ARG A 113 18.13 3.53 8.18
C ARG A 113 18.75 2.46 9.08
N GLY A 114 18.25 2.30 10.30
CA GLY A 114 18.68 1.23 11.21
C GLY A 114 18.20 -0.16 10.78
N GLU A 115 17.09 -0.24 10.04
CA GLU A 115 16.42 -1.50 9.67
C GLU A 115 16.58 -1.87 8.18
N PHE A 116 16.65 -0.88 7.30
CA PHE A 116 16.83 -1.06 5.87
C PHE A 116 18.24 -0.63 5.46
N ASP A 117 18.83 -1.26 4.44
CA ASP A 117 19.99 -0.69 3.76
C ASP A 117 19.57 0.48 2.86
N GLU A 118 20.54 1.20 2.29
CA GLU A 118 20.25 2.41 1.49
C GLU A 118 19.36 2.08 0.29
N LYS A 119 19.68 1.00 -0.42
CA LYS A 119 18.90 0.54 -1.57
C LYS A 119 17.49 0.13 -1.15
N GLY A 120 17.35 -0.68 -0.10
CA GLY A 120 16.06 -1.16 0.39
C GLY A 120 15.16 -0.03 0.87
N LEU A 121 15.70 1.02 1.50
CA LEU A 121 14.91 2.18 1.91
C LEU A 121 14.44 3.01 0.70
N VAL A 122 15.31 3.18 -0.31
CA VAL A 122 14.92 3.82 -1.59
C VAL A 122 13.82 3.01 -2.27
N ASP A 123 13.95 1.68 -2.35
CA ASP A 123 12.95 0.80 -2.95
C ASP A 123 11.63 0.81 -2.19
N LEU A 124 11.67 0.84 -0.86
CA LEU A 124 10.48 0.97 -0.01
C LEU A 124 9.77 2.30 -0.29
N THR A 125 10.54 3.38 -0.44
CA THR A 125 10.01 4.72 -0.78
C THR A 125 9.36 4.73 -2.17
N ILE A 126 9.98 4.08 -3.16
CA ILE A 126 9.42 3.90 -4.51
C ILE A 126 8.10 3.12 -4.43
N ALA A 127 8.05 2.03 -3.65
CA ALA A 127 6.84 1.26 -3.45
C ALA A 127 5.72 2.14 -2.83
N ILE A 128 6.02 2.90 -1.78
CA ILE A 128 5.05 3.82 -1.15
C ILE A 128 4.54 4.88 -2.14
N GLY A 129 5.43 5.45 -2.96
CA GLY A 129 5.06 6.40 -4.02
C GLY A 129 4.16 5.78 -5.08
N LEU A 130 4.44 4.54 -5.49
CA LEU A 130 3.65 3.78 -6.44
C LEU A 130 2.22 3.55 -5.92
N ILE A 131 2.05 3.02 -4.70
CA ILE A 131 0.71 2.81 -4.14
C ILE A 131 -0.04 4.13 -3.92
N ASN A 132 0.66 5.19 -3.52
CA ASN A 132 0.08 6.53 -3.41
C ASN A 132 -0.45 7.04 -4.77
N THR A 133 0.23 6.71 -5.86
CA THR A 133 -0.23 7.02 -7.21
C THR A 133 -1.46 6.18 -7.58
N TYR A 134 -1.45 4.88 -7.32
CA TYR A 134 -2.62 4.01 -7.55
C TYR A 134 -3.84 4.45 -6.73
N ASN A 135 -3.65 4.84 -5.47
CA ASN A 135 -4.72 5.37 -4.62
C ASN A 135 -5.34 6.62 -5.26
N ARG A 136 -4.52 7.59 -5.69
CA ARG A 136 -4.99 8.82 -6.34
C ARG A 136 -5.82 8.52 -7.59
N VAL A 137 -5.36 7.61 -8.45
CA VAL A 137 -6.09 7.21 -9.67
C VAL A 137 -7.41 6.51 -9.32
N ALA A 138 -7.37 5.49 -8.46
CA ALA A 138 -8.53 4.68 -8.13
C ALA A 138 -9.63 5.48 -7.39
N ILE A 139 -9.24 6.37 -6.47
CA ILE A 139 -10.17 7.26 -5.76
C ILE A 139 -10.79 8.26 -6.74
N SER A 140 -9.96 8.93 -7.55
CA SER A 140 -10.41 9.96 -8.50
C SER A 140 -11.45 9.42 -9.47
N PHE A 141 -11.29 8.17 -9.91
CA PHE A 141 -12.17 7.55 -10.90
C PHE A 141 -13.17 6.54 -10.33
N ARG A 142 -13.27 6.41 -8.99
CA ARG A 142 -14.21 5.52 -8.28
C ARG A 142 -14.14 4.07 -8.76
N LYS A 143 -12.93 3.51 -8.81
CA LYS A 143 -12.75 2.09 -9.14
C LYS A 143 -13.49 1.22 -8.09
N THR A 144 -14.33 0.31 -8.56
CA THR A 144 -15.12 -0.56 -7.67
C THR A 144 -14.26 -1.71 -7.13
N PRO A 145 -14.27 -1.97 -5.81
CA PRO A 145 -13.65 -3.15 -5.20
C PRO A 145 -14.18 -4.47 -5.78
N ALA A 146 -13.35 -5.50 -5.84
CA ALA A 146 -13.75 -6.81 -6.33
C ALA A 146 -14.79 -7.46 -5.38
N SER A 147 -14.65 -7.28 -4.07
CA SER A 147 -15.64 -7.75 -3.08
C SER A 147 -17.02 -7.13 -3.29
N VAL A 148 -17.09 -5.84 -3.63
CA VAL A 148 -18.36 -5.15 -3.93
C VAL A 148 -19.00 -5.67 -5.21
N ALA A 149 -18.21 -5.92 -6.26
CA ALA A 149 -18.73 -6.51 -7.50
C ALA A 149 -19.34 -7.90 -7.27
N LYS A 150 -18.76 -8.71 -6.37
CA LYS A 150 -19.29 -10.04 -6.01
C LYS A 150 -20.61 -9.97 -5.24
N MET A 151 -20.79 -9.00 -4.35
CA MET A 151 -22.04 -8.82 -3.60
C MET A 151 -23.22 -8.46 -4.51
N GLY A 152 -22.97 -7.76 -5.63
CA GLY A 152 -24.02 -7.36 -6.59
C GLY A 152 -24.43 -8.44 -7.58
N GLY A 153 -23.73 -9.57 -7.65
CA GLY A 153 -24.04 -10.69 -8.57
C GLY A 153 -24.87 -11.81 -7.95
N GLY A 154 -25.42 -11.60 -6.74
CA GLY A 154 -26.26 -12.55 -6.00
C GLY A 154 -27.75 -12.21 -6.02
N GLN A 155 -28.24 -11.55 -7.08
CA GLN A 155 -29.67 -11.40 -7.37
C GLN A 155 -30.01 -12.14 -8.67
#